data_AF-A0A532EH16-F1
#
_entry.id   AF-A0A532EH16-F1
#
_cell.length_a   1.000
_cell.length_b   1.000
_cell.length_c   1.000
_cell.angle_alpha   90.00
_cell.angle_beta   90.00
_cell.angle_gamma   90.00
#
_symmetry.space_group_name_H-M   'P 1'
#
loop_
_entity.id
_entity.type
_entity.pdbx_description
1 polymer ?
#
loop_
_entity_poly.entity_id
_entity_poly.type
_entity_poly.pdbx_seq_one_letter_code
_entity_poly.pdbx_strand_id
1 'polypeptide(L)'
;GESVTAEGFKALEQEYLVTYNPPQKTYTLRKPVSGRILITNYDPDTLPREERIRLHEEVDQRPMNDVAFDIRPGRYGGEWPLKGEFRLRSFNTMLNFLAQSIEEEPEYHVDKDVRTPPFLDNPSKTLDLLVEGSSPSGSDLTVQSHGKYYAVNVTGPLARWNREAFKLLYQLFQMTVTEVSRSGVPSITIAK
;
A
#
# COMPACT_ATOMS: atom_id res chain seq x y z
N GLY A 1 -46.00 -15.99 10.16
CA GLY A 1 -44.64 -15.93 9.60
C GLY A 1 -44.38 -14.50 9.24
N GLU A 2 -43.35 -13.89 9.81
CA GLU A 2 -42.98 -12.52 9.47
C GLU A 2 -42.52 -12.46 8.01
N SER A 3 -43.27 -11.72 7.18
CA SER A 3 -42.93 -11.46 5.79
C SER A 3 -42.13 -10.16 5.70
N VAL A 4 -41.05 -10.15 4.91
CA VAL A 4 -40.30 -8.93 4.59
C VAL A 4 -41.24 -7.94 3.90
N THR A 5 -41.30 -6.70 4.40
CA THR A 5 -42.14 -5.65 3.81
C THR A 5 -41.60 -5.22 2.45
N ALA A 6 -42.44 -4.57 1.63
CA ALA A 6 -42.01 -4.03 0.35
C ALA A 6 -40.85 -3.00 0.50
N GLU A 7 -40.88 -2.17 1.56
CA GLU A 7 -39.74 -1.30 1.86
C GLU A 7 -38.49 -2.09 2.26
N GLY A 8 -38.64 -3.14 3.07
CA GLY A 8 -37.52 -4.02 3.46
C GLY A 8 -36.89 -4.73 2.26
N PHE A 9 -37.69 -5.13 1.28
CA PHE A 9 -37.20 -5.74 0.05
C PHE A 9 -36.45 -4.74 -0.83
N LYS A 10 -37.00 -3.52 -0.98
CA LYS A 10 -36.34 -2.43 -1.71
C LYS A 10 -35.02 -2.00 -1.07
N ALA A 11 -34.92 -2.06 0.26
CA ALA A 11 -33.66 -1.81 0.97
C ALA A 11 -32.61 -2.89 0.67
N LEU A 12 -33.00 -4.17 0.58
CA LEU A 12 -32.08 -5.26 0.24
C LEU A 12 -31.49 -5.11 -1.17
N GLU A 13 -32.26 -4.64 -2.15
CA GLU A 13 -31.77 -4.40 -3.52
C GLU A 13 -30.67 -3.33 -3.61
N GLN A 14 -30.52 -2.46 -2.61
CA GLN A 14 -29.45 -1.44 -2.59
C GLN A 14 -28.08 -2.03 -2.23
N GLU A 15 -28.05 -3.11 -1.46
CA GLU A 15 -26.80 -3.71 -0.95
C GLU A 15 -26.55 -5.13 -1.49
N TYR A 16 -27.57 -5.79 -2.03
CA TYR A 16 -27.53 -7.17 -2.47
C TYR A 16 -28.05 -7.29 -3.90
N LEU A 17 -27.37 -8.11 -4.69
CA LEU A 17 -27.91 -8.69 -5.91
C LEU A 17 -28.99 -9.72 -5.52
N VAL A 18 -30.24 -9.43 -5.87
CA VAL A 18 -31.38 -10.29 -5.57
C VAL A 18 -31.72 -11.12 -6.80
N THR A 19 -31.84 -12.43 -6.64
CA THR A 19 -32.26 -13.34 -7.72
C THR A 19 -33.40 -14.23 -7.23
N TYR A 20 -34.51 -14.25 -7.97
CA TYR A 20 -35.65 -15.11 -7.65
C TYR A 20 -35.47 -16.50 -8.29
N ASN A 21 -35.75 -17.56 -7.53
CA ASN A 21 -35.77 -18.95 -7.98
C ASN A 21 -37.23 -19.44 -8.04
N PRO A 22 -37.90 -19.40 -9.21
CA PRO A 22 -39.32 -19.71 -9.32
C PRO A 22 -39.71 -21.14 -8.91
N PRO A 23 -38.96 -22.19 -9.29
CA PRO A 23 -39.24 -23.57 -8.86
C PRO A 23 -39.31 -23.75 -7.34
N GLN A 24 -38.46 -23.04 -6.60
CA GLN A 24 -38.36 -23.17 -5.15
C GLN A 24 -39.14 -22.08 -4.40
N LYS A 25 -39.67 -21.07 -5.10
CA LYS A 25 -40.30 -19.87 -4.52
C LYS A 25 -39.38 -19.17 -3.50
N THR A 26 -38.07 -19.19 -3.74
CA THR A 26 -37.06 -18.58 -2.87
C THR A 26 -36.37 -17.41 -3.54
N TYR A 27 -35.91 -16.46 -2.73
CA TYR A 27 -35.01 -15.38 -3.17
C TYR A 27 -33.60 -15.69 -2.69
N THR A 28 -32.63 -15.52 -3.58
CA THR A 28 -31.20 -15.59 -3.27
C THR A 28 -30.65 -14.17 -3.23
N LEU A 29 -29.99 -13.82 -2.11
CA LEU A 29 -29.34 -12.53 -1.93
C LEU A 29 -27.82 -12.72 -2.04
N ARG A 30 -27.15 -11.89 -2.83
CA ARG A 30 -25.68 -11.87 -2.97
C ARG A 30 -25.13 -10.48 -2.70
N LYS A 31 -24.34 -10.31 -1.64
CA LYS A 31 -23.64 -9.05 -1.37
C LYS A 31 -22.27 -9.06 -2.05
N PRO A 32 -21.96 -8.13 -2.97
CA PRO A 32 -20.59 -7.91 -3.39
C PRO A 32 -19.82 -7.29 -2.22
N VAL A 33 -18.80 -7.99 -1.74
CA VAL A 33 -17.91 -7.50 -0.68
C VAL A 33 -16.62 -7.04 -1.33
N SER A 34 -16.23 -5.79 -1.10
CA SER A 34 -14.87 -5.35 -1.43
C SER A 34 -13.94 -5.97 -0.41
N GLY A 35 -13.29 -7.06 -0.80
CA GLY A 35 -12.32 -7.75 0.02
C GLY A 35 -11.02 -6.97 0.18
N ARG A 36 -10.17 -7.47 1.06
CA ARG A 36 -8.77 -7.05 1.17
C ARG A 36 -7.99 -7.33 -0.12
N ILE A 37 -6.88 -6.61 -0.31
CA ILE A 37 -6.03 -6.77 -1.49
C ILE A 37 -5.22 -8.06 -1.35
N LEU A 38 -5.29 -8.90 -2.39
CA LEU A 38 -4.50 -10.11 -2.56
C LEU A 38 -3.74 -10.04 -3.89
N ILE A 39 -2.42 -10.20 -3.84
CA ILE A 39 -1.57 -10.29 -5.02
C ILE A 39 -1.33 -11.76 -5.35
N THR A 40 -1.70 -12.18 -6.56
CA THR A 40 -1.54 -13.57 -7.04
C THR A 40 -0.83 -13.61 -8.39
N ASN A 41 -0.19 -14.74 -8.70
CA ASN A 41 0.29 -15.05 -10.05
C ASN A 41 -0.68 -15.95 -10.84
N TYR A 42 -1.92 -16.03 -10.38
CA TYR A 42 -3.01 -16.79 -10.97
C TYR A 42 -4.29 -15.98 -10.88
N ASP A 43 -5.25 -16.28 -11.74
CA ASP A 43 -6.57 -15.68 -11.68
C ASP A 43 -7.41 -16.38 -10.58
N PRO A 44 -7.81 -15.69 -9.50
CA PRO A 44 -8.62 -16.27 -8.43
C PRO A 44 -10.00 -16.76 -8.90
N ASP A 45 -10.52 -16.25 -10.03
CA ASP A 45 -11.81 -16.67 -10.57
C ASP A 45 -11.75 -18.06 -11.19
N THR A 46 -10.56 -18.52 -11.57
CA THR A 46 -10.33 -19.89 -12.07
C THR A 46 -10.29 -20.95 -10.96
N LEU A 47 -10.28 -20.54 -9.68
CA LEU A 47 -10.24 -21.47 -8.56
C LEU A 47 -11.63 -22.09 -8.26
N PRO A 48 -11.66 -23.30 -7.68
CA PRO A 48 -12.87 -23.87 -7.09
C PRO A 48 -13.48 -22.93 -6.04
N ARG A 49 -14.81 -22.97 -5.91
CA ARG A 49 -15.55 -22.06 -5.03
C ARG A 49 -15.07 -22.15 -3.58
N GLU A 50 -14.85 -23.36 -3.08
CA GLU A 50 -14.39 -23.61 -1.70
C GLU A 50 -13.02 -22.95 -1.45
N GLU A 51 -12.12 -23.04 -2.43
CA GLU A 51 -10.78 -22.47 -2.31
C GLU A 51 -10.80 -20.95 -2.37
N ARG A 52 -11.66 -20.37 -3.23
CA ARG A 52 -11.85 -18.93 -3.30
C ARG A 52 -12.40 -18.35 -2.01
N ILE A 53 -13.35 -19.05 -1.38
CA ILE A 53 -13.90 -18.66 -0.07
C ILE A 53 -12.80 -18.69 0.99
N ARG A 54 -12.02 -19.77 1.06
CA ARG A 54 -10.92 -19.90 2.02
C ARG A 54 -9.89 -18.77 1.85
N LEU A 55 -9.53 -18.44 0.62
CA LEU A 55 -8.61 -17.34 0.34
C LEU A 55 -9.18 -16.00 0.81
N HIS A 56 -10.45 -15.74 0.54
CA HIS A 56 -11.09 -14.50 0.97
C HIS A 56 -11.13 -14.38 2.50
N GLU A 57 -11.55 -15.44 3.20
CA GLU A 57 -11.61 -15.47 4.66
C GLU A 57 -10.22 -15.29 5.31
N GLU A 58 -9.18 -15.89 4.74
CA GLU A 58 -7.81 -15.77 5.24
C GLU A 58 -7.28 -14.34 5.12
N VAL A 59 -7.62 -13.63 4.04
CA VAL A 59 -7.17 -12.25 3.84
C VAL A 59 -8.04 -11.29 4.65
N ASP A 60 -9.35 -11.53 4.77
CA ASP A 60 -10.28 -10.68 5.51
C ASP A 60 -10.00 -10.61 7.02
N GLN A 61 -9.38 -11.66 7.59
CA GLN A 61 -8.91 -11.64 8.98
C GLN A 61 -7.75 -10.67 9.22
N ARG A 62 -7.11 -10.16 8.15
CA ARG A 62 -5.93 -9.31 8.26
C ARG A 62 -6.30 -7.83 8.42
N PRO A 63 -5.44 -7.03 9.08
CA PRO A 63 -5.57 -5.58 9.13
C PRO A 63 -5.76 -4.94 7.75
N MET A 64 -6.51 -3.83 7.68
CA MET A 64 -6.79 -3.11 6.42
C MET A 64 -5.54 -2.71 5.65
N ASN A 65 -4.46 -2.44 6.37
CA ASN A 65 -3.20 -1.98 5.82
C ASN A 65 -2.24 -3.14 5.48
N ASP A 66 -2.66 -4.39 5.62
CA ASP A 66 -1.87 -5.53 5.19
C ASP A 66 -2.29 -5.94 3.77
N VAL A 67 -1.30 -6.13 2.91
CA VAL A 67 -1.49 -6.65 1.56
C VAL A 67 -0.96 -8.07 1.54
N ALA A 68 -1.85 -9.02 1.29
CA ALA A 68 -1.50 -10.42 1.19
C ALA A 68 -0.94 -10.74 -0.20
N PHE A 69 -0.08 -11.75 -0.27
CA PHE A 69 0.36 -12.32 -1.54
C PHE A 69 0.40 -13.85 -1.49
N ASP A 70 0.03 -14.49 -2.60
CA ASP A 70 0.08 -15.93 -2.82
C ASP A 70 0.60 -16.21 -4.24
N ILE A 71 1.88 -16.57 -4.33
CA ILE A 71 2.56 -16.91 -5.57
C ILE A 71 2.75 -18.42 -5.61
N ARG A 72 2.08 -19.07 -6.56
CA ARG A 72 2.02 -20.54 -6.68
C ARG A 72 2.98 -21.08 -7.74
N PRO A 73 3.44 -22.33 -7.61
CA PRO A 73 4.29 -22.96 -8.62
C PRO A 73 3.58 -23.16 -9.96
N GLY A 74 4.37 -23.31 -11.04
CA GLY A 74 3.86 -23.62 -12.38
C GLY A 74 3.23 -22.44 -13.12
N ARG A 75 3.48 -21.21 -12.64
CA ARG A 75 2.99 -19.94 -13.20
C ARG A 75 4.10 -18.90 -13.15
N TYR A 76 3.86 -17.73 -13.73
CA TYR A 76 4.85 -16.64 -13.75
C TYR A 76 5.30 -16.26 -12.33
N GLY A 77 6.60 -16.19 -12.07
CA GLY A 77 7.15 -15.95 -10.72
C GLY A 77 7.02 -17.16 -9.77
N GLY A 78 6.39 -18.24 -10.22
CA GLY A 78 6.18 -19.49 -9.49
C GLY A 78 7.40 -20.42 -9.49
N GLU A 79 8.51 -20.01 -10.11
CA GLU A 79 9.82 -20.63 -9.91
C GLU A 79 10.22 -20.57 -8.43
N TRP A 80 9.69 -19.59 -7.70
CA TRP A 80 9.87 -19.39 -6.27
C TRP A 80 8.52 -19.16 -5.57
N PRO A 81 7.78 -20.24 -5.25
CA PRO A 81 6.49 -20.11 -4.56
C PRO A 81 6.65 -19.42 -3.22
N LEU A 82 5.83 -18.41 -2.96
CA LEU A 82 5.89 -17.59 -1.76
C LEU A 82 4.51 -17.11 -1.36
N LYS A 83 4.25 -17.20 -0.06
CA LYS A 83 2.99 -16.77 0.54
C LYS A 83 3.30 -15.95 1.78
N GLY A 84 2.61 -14.84 1.95
CA GLY A 84 2.83 -13.96 3.08
C GLY A 84 2.02 -12.68 2.97
N GLU A 85 2.55 -11.65 3.62
CA GLU A 85 1.99 -10.31 3.63
C GLU A 85 3.07 -9.26 3.81
N PHE A 86 2.77 -8.04 3.37
CA PHE A 86 3.50 -6.86 3.78
C PHE A 86 2.52 -5.82 4.30
N ARG A 87 2.96 -5.08 5.31
CA ARG A 87 2.18 -4.04 5.97
C ARG A 87 2.48 -2.69 5.35
N LEU A 88 1.46 -2.03 4.82
CA LEU A 88 1.48 -0.63 4.45
C LEU A 88 1.59 0.21 5.73
N ARG A 89 2.66 1.00 5.81
CA ARG A 89 2.94 1.89 6.93
C ARG A 89 2.45 3.29 6.61
N SER A 90 2.05 4.03 7.64
CA SER A 90 1.70 5.44 7.48
C SER A 90 2.91 6.27 7.02
N PHE A 91 2.66 7.40 6.37
CA PHE A 91 3.73 8.34 6.00
C PHE A 91 4.58 8.76 7.20
N ASN A 92 3.95 9.00 8.36
CA ASN A 92 4.65 9.31 9.59
C ASN A 92 5.60 8.17 10.04
N THR A 93 5.16 6.92 9.89
CA THR A 93 6.02 5.76 10.20
C THR A 93 7.21 5.66 9.24
N MET A 94 7.04 6.00 7.97
CA MET A 94 8.13 6.06 7.00
C MET A 94 9.15 7.16 7.37
N LEU A 95 8.68 8.34 7.78
CA LEU A 95 9.55 9.42 8.27
C LEU A 95 10.32 9.01 9.53
N ASN A 96 9.65 8.35 10.48
CA ASN A 96 10.30 7.87 11.70
C ASN A 96 11.39 6.84 11.38
N PHE A 97 11.13 5.90 10.48
CA PHE A 97 12.14 4.93 10.03
C PHE A 97 13.37 5.65 9.44
N LEU A 98 13.15 6.61 8.54
CA LEU A 98 14.25 7.37 7.94
C LEU A 98 15.00 8.23 8.96
N ALA A 99 14.32 8.76 9.99
CA ALA A 99 14.97 9.53 11.04
C ALA A 99 15.83 8.63 11.94
N GLN A 100 15.31 7.46 12.32
CA GLN A 100 16.04 6.47 13.12
C GLN A 100 17.27 5.96 12.39
N SER A 101 17.22 5.80 11.05
CA SER A 101 18.36 5.29 10.28
C SER A 101 19.57 6.23 10.17
N ILE A 102 19.43 7.50 10.58
CA ILE A 102 20.53 8.47 10.57
C ILE A 102 21.53 8.21 11.70
N GLU A 103 21.05 7.97 12.92
CA GLU A 103 21.91 7.86 14.11
C GLU A 103 21.59 6.63 14.99
N GLU A 104 20.33 6.26 15.16
CA GLU A 104 19.91 5.25 16.16
C GLU A 104 19.99 3.81 15.62
N GLU A 105 19.47 3.58 14.41
CA GLU A 105 19.34 2.26 13.80
C GLU A 105 19.90 2.28 12.36
N PRO A 106 21.23 2.43 12.19
CA PRO A 106 21.82 2.58 10.88
C PRO A 106 21.58 1.35 10.00
N GLU A 107 21.09 1.59 8.79
CA GLU A 107 20.91 0.55 7.78
C GLU A 107 22.27 0.00 7.33
N TYR A 108 22.31 -1.30 7.02
CA TYR A 108 23.55 -2.01 6.70
C TYR A 108 23.40 -2.84 5.43
N HIS A 109 24.54 -3.17 4.83
CA HIS A 109 24.56 -3.99 3.62
C HIS A 109 24.09 -5.42 3.91
N VAL A 110 23.20 -5.93 3.08
CA VAL A 110 22.78 -7.32 3.08
C VAL A 110 23.18 -7.95 1.76
N ASP A 111 23.94 -9.03 1.85
CA ASP A 111 24.35 -9.80 0.68
C ASP A 111 23.13 -10.30 -0.08
N LYS A 112 23.22 -10.19 -1.39
CA LYS A 112 22.19 -10.65 -2.30
C LYS A 112 22.07 -12.17 -2.22
N ASP A 113 20.83 -12.66 -2.12
CA ASP A 113 20.54 -14.09 -2.25
C ASP A 113 20.91 -14.60 -3.66
N VAL A 114 21.54 -15.77 -3.74
CA VAL A 114 21.96 -16.39 -5.01
C VAL A 114 20.83 -16.59 -6.01
N ARG A 115 19.58 -16.63 -5.54
CA ARG A 115 18.37 -16.78 -6.34
C ARG A 115 17.91 -15.49 -7.01
N THR A 116 18.39 -14.33 -6.56
CA THR A 116 17.96 -13.05 -7.10
C THR A 116 18.62 -12.82 -8.47
N PRO A 117 17.87 -12.52 -9.55
CA PRO A 117 18.45 -12.18 -10.86
C PRO A 117 19.32 -10.91 -10.81
N PRO A 118 20.16 -10.66 -11.83
CA PRO A 118 20.87 -9.38 -11.93
C PRO A 118 19.89 -8.19 -11.87
N PHE A 119 20.20 -7.19 -11.05
CA PHE A 119 19.46 -5.93 -10.95
C PHE A 119 20.48 -4.77 -10.93
N LEU A 120 20.01 -3.54 -11.10
CA LEU A 120 20.87 -2.36 -11.24
C LEU A 120 21.44 -1.87 -9.90
N ASP A 121 20.57 -1.53 -8.95
CA ASP A 121 20.95 -0.90 -7.69
C ASP A 121 20.37 -1.67 -6.49
N ASN A 122 21.19 -1.94 -5.46
CA ASN A 122 20.76 -2.42 -4.13
C ASN A 122 21.57 -1.68 -3.07
N PRO A 123 21.25 -0.40 -2.83
CA PRO A 123 21.92 0.37 -1.80
C PRO A 123 21.63 -0.22 -0.42
N SER A 124 22.60 -0.09 0.49
CA SER A 124 22.40 -0.49 1.88
C SER A 124 21.48 0.45 2.65
N LYS A 125 21.29 1.68 2.17
CA LYS A 125 20.40 2.68 2.77
C LYS A 125 19.17 2.90 1.89
N THR A 126 18.00 2.99 2.51
CA THR A 126 16.74 3.30 1.83
C THR A 126 16.81 4.68 1.16
N LEU A 127 17.32 5.67 1.88
CA LEU A 127 17.59 7.02 1.39
C LEU A 127 18.76 7.61 2.18
N ASP A 128 19.83 8.04 1.50
CA ASP A 128 20.96 8.65 2.19
C ASP A 128 20.73 10.15 2.44
N LEU A 129 20.77 10.53 3.71
CA LEU A 129 20.54 11.89 4.20
C LEU A 129 21.84 12.45 4.81
N LEU A 130 22.21 13.66 4.39
CA LEU A 130 23.30 14.43 4.95
C LEU A 130 22.77 15.23 6.15
N VAL A 131 23.45 15.10 7.29
CA VAL A 131 23.15 15.85 8.51
C VAL A 131 24.42 16.49 9.01
N GLU A 132 24.57 17.80 8.79
CA GLU A 132 25.83 18.53 9.01
C GLU A 132 25.62 19.78 9.86
N GLY A 133 26.70 20.27 10.50
CA GLY A 133 26.67 21.55 11.25
C GLY A 133 26.70 22.79 10.36
N SER A 134 26.98 22.63 9.07
CA SER A 134 27.03 23.67 8.04
C SER A 134 26.29 23.19 6.79
N SER A 135 25.93 24.13 5.90
CA SER A 135 25.26 23.76 4.65
C SER A 135 26.12 22.82 3.80
N PRO A 136 25.63 21.63 3.41
CA PRO A 136 26.39 20.69 2.60
C PRO A 136 26.72 21.27 1.23
N SER A 137 27.97 21.12 0.78
CA SER A 137 28.40 21.56 -0.54
C SER A 137 27.84 20.64 -1.63
N GLY A 138 27.24 21.21 -2.69
CA GLY A 138 26.74 20.43 -3.83
C GLY A 138 25.35 19.82 -3.64
N SER A 139 24.62 20.22 -2.58
CA SER A 139 23.18 19.93 -2.48
C SER A 139 22.36 21.02 -3.17
N ASP A 140 21.41 20.61 -4.02
CA ASP A 140 20.45 21.51 -4.66
C ASP A 140 19.41 22.06 -3.66
N LEU A 141 19.12 21.32 -2.58
CA LEU A 141 18.11 21.64 -1.57
C LEU A 141 18.61 21.28 -0.17
N THR A 142 18.60 22.26 0.72
CA THR A 142 19.00 22.08 2.12
C THR A 142 17.97 22.73 3.03
N VAL A 143 17.63 22.07 4.14
CA VAL A 143 16.76 22.60 5.19
C VAL A 143 17.55 22.73 6.47
N GLN A 144 17.47 23.89 7.13
CA GLN A 144 18.06 24.09 8.44
C GLN A 144 17.02 23.85 9.53
N SER A 145 17.37 23.06 10.54
CA SER A 145 16.53 22.79 11.70
C SER A 145 17.39 22.46 12.92
N HIS A 146 17.06 23.01 14.09
CA HIS A 146 17.77 22.76 15.36
C HIS A 146 19.31 22.91 15.26
N GLY A 147 19.80 23.88 14.48
CA GLY A 147 21.23 24.15 14.31
C GLY A 147 21.97 23.14 13.41
N LYS A 148 21.27 22.17 12.82
CA LYS A 148 21.81 21.24 11.82
C LYS A 148 21.21 21.55 10.43
N TYR A 149 21.95 21.19 9.39
CA TYR A 149 21.55 21.25 7.99
C TYR A 149 21.26 19.85 7.49
N TYR A 150 20.12 19.69 6.83
CA TYR A 150 19.61 18.43 6.30
C TYR A 150 19.51 18.51 4.79
N ALA A 151 20.05 17.52 4.09
CA ALA A 151 19.96 17.41 2.65
C ALA A 151 19.89 15.95 2.20
N VAL A 152 19.35 15.68 1.02
CA VAL A 152 19.49 14.37 0.38
C VAL A 152 20.88 14.27 -0.23
N ASN A 153 21.59 13.15 -0.01
CA ASN A 153 22.88 12.95 -0.66
C ASN A 153 22.68 12.68 -2.16
N VAL A 154 22.83 13.73 -2.96
CA VAL A 154 22.67 13.69 -4.43
C VAL A 154 24.01 13.57 -5.15
N THR A 155 25.06 13.14 -4.46
CA THR A 155 26.40 12.96 -5.01
C THR A 155 26.81 11.48 -5.01
N GLY A 156 27.82 11.13 -5.81
CA GLY A 156 28.36 9.77 -5.86
C GLY A 156 27.49 8.76 -6.61
N PRO A 157 27.82 7.45 -6.53
CA PRO A 157 27.23 6.41 -7.38
C PRO A 157 25.74 6.15 -7.10
N LEU A 158 25.27 6.44 -5.88
CA LEU A 158 23.87 6.23 -5.47
C LEU A 158 22.98 7.47 -5.60
N ALA A 159 23.50 8.57 -6.17
CA ALA A 159 22.77 9.82 -6.34
C ALA A 159 21.40 9.64 -7.04
N ARG A 160 21.35 8.79 -8.07
CA ARG A 160 20.10 8.50 -8.79
C ARG A 160 19.07 7.84 -7.87
N TRP A 161 19.48 6.84 -7.11
CA TRP A 161 18.60 6.15 -6.16
C TRP A 161 18.02 7.13 -5.14
N ASN A 162 18.88 7.95 -4.51
CA ASN A 162 18.46 8.90 -3.50
C ASN A 162 17.47 9.95 -4.04
N ARG A 163 17.68 10.43 -5.28
CA ARG A 163 16.76 11.35 -5.95
C ARG A 163 15.39 10.71 -6.20
N GLU A 164 15.35 9.48 -6.73
CA GLU A 164 14.09 8.79 -7.01
C GLU A 164 13.36 8.38 -5.73
N ALA A 165 14.09 7.90 -4.70
CA ALA A 165 13.52 7.60 -3.40
C ALA A 165 12.91 8.84 -2.73
N PHE A 166 13.61 9.98 -2.76
CA PHE A 166 13.07 11.25 -2.25
C PHE A 166 11.84 11.73 -3.05
N LYS A 167 11.86 11.58 -4.37
CA LYS A 167 10.72 11.94 -5.23
C LYS A 167 9.49 11.09 -4.91
N LEU A 168 9.65 9.78 -4.72
CA LEU A 168 8.58 8.88 -4.28
C LEU A 168 8.04 9.30 -2.91
N LEU A 169 8.93 9.57 -1.94
CA LEU A 169 8.54 10.06 -0.63
C LEU A 169 7.75 11.37 -0.70
N TYR A 170 8.17 12.31 -1.55
CA TYR A 170 7.46 13.57 -1.78
C TYR A 170 6.08 13.36 -2.43
N GLN A 171 5.97 12.44 -3.39
CA GLN A 171 4.67 12.10 -3.99
C GLN A 171 3.71 11.52 -2.94
N LEU A 172 4.20 10.61 -2.09
CA LEU A 172 3.42 10.07 -0.98
C LEU A 172 3.00 11.17 0.00
N PHE A 173 3.89 12.09 0.34
CA PHE A 173 3.57 13.26 1.15
C PHE A 173 2.42 14.07 0.54
N GLN A 174 2.52 14.42 -0.75
CA GLN A 174 1.48 15.20 -1.44
C GLN A 174 0.12 14.48 -1.42
N MET A 175 0.11 13.16 -1.60
CA MET A 175 -1.13 12.37 -1.49
C MET A 175 -1.73 12.42 -0.08
N THR A 176 -0.90 12.33 0.96
CA THR A 176 -1.39 12.39 2.35
C THR A 176 -1.91 13.78 2.75
N VAL A 177 -1.27 14.86 2.29
CA VAL A 177 -1.70 16.23 2.61
C VAL A 177 -2.97 16.63 1.82
N THR A 178 -3.14 16.13 0.60
CA THR A 178 -4.31 16.46 -0.23
C THR A 178 -5.60 15.80 0.24
N GLU A 179 -5.55 14.68 0.98
CA GLU A 179 -6.74 14.09 1.62
C GLU A 179 -7.26 14.93 2.79
N VAL A 180 -6.38 15.59 3.55
CA VAL A 180 -6.77 16.47 4.67
C VAL A 180 -7.62 17.65 4.16
N SER A 181 -7.34 18.16 2.97
CA SER A 181 -8.09 19.25 2.34
C SER A 181 -9.49 18.84 1.85
N ARG A 182 -9.81 17.54 1.79
CA ARG A 182 -11.13 17.05 1.33
C ARG A 182 -12.12 16.82 2.47
N SER A 183 -11.70 16.86 3.74
CA SER A 183 -12.63 16.89 4.86
C SER A 183 -12.96 18.32 5.27
N GLY A 184 -13.91 18.92 4.56
CA GLY A 184 -14.79 19.95 5.11
C GLY A 184 -14.39 21.41 4.95
N VAL A 185 -14.70 22.01 3.79
CA VAL A 185 -15.41 23.30 3.72
C VAL A 185 -16.25 23.30 2.43
N PRO A 186 -17.58 23.56 2.47
CA PRO A 186 -18.35 23.85 1.27
C PRO A 186 -17.89 25.19 0.68
N SER A 187 -17.63 25.24 -0.62
CA SER A 187 -17.34 26.49 -1.34
C SER A 187 -18.53 27.44 -1.24
N ILE A 188 -18.38 28.54 -0.49
CA ILE A 188 -19.30 29.67 -0.56
C ILE A 188 -18.78 30.61 -1.65
N THR A 189 -19.47 30.59 -2.80
CA THR A 189 -19.35 31.64 -3.82
C THR A 189 -20.14 32.86 -3.34
N ILE A 190 -19.49 34.02 -3.23
CA ILE A 190 -20.20 35.31 -3.20
C ILE A 190 -19.93 35.99 -4.54
N ALA A 191 -20.94 36.00 -5.40
CA ALA A 191 -20.98 36.88 -6.55
C ALA A 191 -21.23 38.32 -6.08
N LYS A 192 -20.53 39.28 -6.69
CA LYS A 192 -21.00 40.66 -6.82
C LYS A 192 -21.26 40.94 -8.28
#